data_AF-A0A1C6RK48-F1
#
_entry.id   AF-A0A1C6RK48-F1
#
_cell.length_a   1.000
_cell.length_b   1.000
_cell.length_c   1.000
_cell.angle_alpha   90.00
_cell.angle_beta   90.00
_cell.angle_gamma   90.00
#
_symmetry.space_group_name_H-M   'P 1'
#
loop_
_entity.id
_entity.type
_entity.pdbx_description
1 polymer ?
#
loop_
_entity_poly.entity_id
_entity_poly.type
_entity_poly.pdbx_seq_one_letter_code
_entity_poly.pdbx_strand_id
1 'polypeptide(L)'
;MAVGRAGGWPDWSGFGSTARGPAHIRRHGTEGGRRDYPQYGACACNGSTVGWERADPPEGQFTRTHILNYFQQNNYRLPVHPATLCIRRQLVLALGGWTALPGGEDTGLLLGASVIADGYFIGEPGLLYRRHPDQITGQADWTKPSEWMPRMRLIEARALALQDLWEQR
;
A
#
# COMPACT_ATOMS: atom_id res chain seq x y z
N MET A 1 -14.27 4.35 -16.26
CA MET A 1 -15.58 4.99 -16.49
C MET A 1 -16.59 4.40 -15.52
N ALA A 2 -17.05 5.18 -14.56
CA ALA A 2 -18.38 5.11 -13.98
C ALA A 2 -18.61 6.46 -13.27
N VAL A 3 -19.65 7.14 -13.70
CA VAL A 3 -20.10 8.46 -13.27
C VAL A 3 -20.99 8.28 -12.03
N GLY A 4 -20.75 9.07 -10.98
CA GLY A 4 -21.55 9.11 -9.75
C GLY A 4 -21.53 10.52 -9.16
N ARG A 5 -22.70 11.00 -8.74
CA ARG A 5 -23.10 12.42 -8.63
C ARG A 5 -22.30 13.25 -7.61
N ALA A 6 -22.27 14.55 -7.93
CA ALA A 6 -21.74 15.64 -7.13
C ALA A 6 -22.29 15.67 -5.69
N GLY A 7 -21.42 15.43 -4.73
CA GLY A 7 -21.52 15.90 -3.35
C GLY A 7 -20.26 16.71 -3.05
N GLY A 8 -20.41 17.88 -2.42
CA GLY A 8 -19.44 18.97 -2.37
C GLY A 8 -18.00 18.55 -2.06
N TRP A 9 -17.09 18.98 -2.93
CA TRP A 9 -15.65 18.94 -2.70
C TRP A 9 -15.30 19.94 -1.58
N PRO A 10 -14.37 19.62 -0.66
CA PRO A 10 -13.78 20.62 0.22
C PRO A 10 -13.09 21.72 -0.58
N ASP A 11 -13.06 22.94 -0.06
CA ASP A 11 -12.30 24.05 -0.63
C ASP A 11 -10.79 23.79 -0.49
N TRP A 12 -10.09 23.68 -1.62
CA TRP A 12 -8.66 23.38 -1.72
C TRP A 12 -7.78 24.62 -1.92
N SER A 13 -8.34 25.82 -1.83
CA SER A 13 -7.63 27.09 -2.13
C SER A 13 -6.54 27.48 -1.12
N GLY A 14 -6.41 26.76 0.00
CA GLY A 14 -5.45 27.08 1.08
C GLY A 14 -4.11 26.32 1.08
N PHE A 15 -3.89 25.32 0.21
CA PHE A 15 -2.65 24.50 0.26
C PHE A 15 -1.48 25.17 -0.46
N GLY A 16 -0.75 26.02 0.27
CA GLY A 16 0.54 26.59 -0.12
C GLY A 16 1.62 25.54 -0.41
N SER A 17 2.55 25.92 -1.30
CA SER A 17 3.53 25.10 -2.04
C SER A 17 4.70 24.51 -1.23
N THR A 18 4.47 23.97 -0.03
CA THR A 18 5.52 23.23 0.67
C THR A 18 5.34 21.72 0.52
N ALA A 19 6.44 21.01 0.28
CA ALA A 19 6.53 19.55 0.11
C ALA A 19 6.25 18.75 1.41
N ARG A 20 5.41 19.29 2.30
CA ARG A 20 5.08 18.77 3.63
C ARG A 20 3.57 18.51 3.76
N GLY A 21 3.02 17.67 2.91
CA GLY A 21 1.64 17.26 3.09
C GLY A 21 1.43 15.77 2.84
N PRO A 22 0.42 15.17 3.49
CA PRO A 22 0.33 13.72 3.64
C PRO A 22 0.08 13.01 2.30
N ALA A 23 0.57 11.77 2.21
CA ALA A 23 0.08 10.78 1.25
C ALA A 23 -1.20 10.15 1.82
N HIS A 24 -2.22 9.97 0.98
CA HIS A 24 -3.53 9.46 1.36
C HIS A 24 -3.68 8.01 0.90
N ILE A 25 -4.02 7.09 1.80
CA ILE A 25 -4.23 5.67 1.44
C ILE A 25 -5.69 5.32 1.72
N ARG A 26 -6.41 4.85 0.70
CA ARG A 26 -7.82 4.43 0.81
C ARG A 26 -7.93 2.96 1.22
N ARG A 27 -9.04 2.51 1.82
CA ARG A 27 -9.18 1.10 2.21
C ARG A 27 -9.53 0.20 1.00
N HIS A 28 -9.39 -1.12 1.12
CA HIS A 28 -9.76 -2.10 0.08
C HIS A 28 -10.95 -2.96 0.51
N GLY A 29 -11.82 -3.32 -0.43
CA GLY A 29 -12.81 -4.41 -0.37
C GLY A 29 -12.60 -5.35 -1.56
N THR A 30 -12.96 -6.63 -1.47
CA THR A 30 -12.61 -7.64 -2.51
C THR A 30 -13.68 -8.73 -2.68
N GLU A 31 -13.73 -9.38 -3.87
CA GLU A 31 -14.61 -10.51 -4.28
C GLU A 31 -13.82 -11.79 -4.71
N GLY A 32 -14.28 -13.02 -4.39
CA GLY A 32 -13.42 -14.23 -4.42
C GLY A 32 -14.02 -15.59 -4.81
N GLY A 33 -13.09 -16.56 -5.01
CA GLY A 33 -13.29 -18.00 -5.20
C GLY A 33 -12.12 -18.83 -4.61
N ARG A 34 -12.38 -20.10 -4.28
CA ARG A 34 -11.61 -21.03 -3.39
C ARG A 34 -10.13 -21.28 -3.75
N ARG A 35 -9.23 -21.00 -2.79
CA ARG A 35 -8.19 -21.91 -2.24
C ARG A 35 -7.39 -21.17 -1.15
N ASP A 36 -7.05 -21.88 -0.07
CA ASP A 36 -6.37 -21.36 1.12
C ASP A 36 -4.98 -20.78 0.79
N TYR A 37 -4.87 -19.45 0.77
CA TYR A 37 -3.61 -18.72 0.84
C TYR A 37 -3.72 -17.64 1.93
N PRO A 38 -2.97 -17.73 3.04
CA PRO A 38 -3.15 -16.91 4.23
C PRO A 38 -2.63 -15.46 4.11
N GLN A 39 -2.33 -15.00 2.89
CA GLN A 39 -1.70 -13.70 2.64
C GLN A 39 -2.55 -12.75 1.78
N TYR A 40 -3.64 -13.22 1.17
CA TYR A 40 -4.52 -12.39 0.35
C TYR A 40 -5.97 -12.81 0.60
N GLY A 41 -6.70 -12.01 1.37
CA GLY A 41 -8.07 -12.26 1.80
C GLY A 41 -8.99 -12.69 0.67
N ALA A 42 -9.91 -13.60 1.00
CA ALA A 42 -10.88 -14.17 0.10
C ALA A 42 -12.26 -13.64 0.36
N CYS A 43 -13.02 -13.42 -0.71
CA CYS A 43 -14.45 -13.21 -0.59
C CYS A 43 -15.23 -14.46 -1.01
N ALA A 44 -16.35 -14.66 -0.32
CA ALA A 44 -17.29 -15.74 -0.54
C ALA A 44 -18.14 -15.49 -1.80
N CYS A 45 -18.69 -16.53 -2.39
CA CYS A 45 -19.43 -16.50 -3.65
C CYS A 45 -20.73 -15.67 -3.66
N ASN A 46 -21.03 -14.89 -2.62
CA ASN A 46 -22.30 -14.19 -2.38
C ASN A 46 -22.27 -12.67 -2.66
N GLY A 47 -21.19 -12.13 -3.21
CA GLY A 47 -21.06 -10.70 -3.51
C GLY A 47 -20.89 -9.80 -2.29
N SER A 48 -20.51 -10.38 -1.13
CA SER A 48 -20.25 -9.60 0.07
C SER A 48 -18.87 -8.93 0.01
N THR A 49 -18.82 -7.61 0.20
CA THR A 49 -17.55 -6.89 0.36
C THR A 49 -17.06 -7.05 1.81
N VAL A 50 -16.18 -8.01 2.04
CA VAL A 50 -15.45 -8.08 3.32
C VAL A 50 -14.26 -7.12 3.26
N GLY A 51 -14.14 -6.27 4.29
CA GLY A 51 -12.93 -5.47 4.47
C GLY A 51 -11.74 -6.39 4.74
N TRP A 52 -10.53 -5.88 4.51
CA TRP A 52 -9.32 -6.58 4.91
C TRP A 52 -9.32 -6.80 6.43
N GLU A 53 -9.62 -8.01 6.89
CA GLU A 53 -9.71 -8.28 8.32
C GLU A 53 -8.30 -8.35 8.95
N ARG A 54 -8.09 -7.50 9.96
CA ARG A 54 -7.08 -7.53 11.06
C ARG A 54 -5.81 -6.67 10.99
N ALA A 55 -5.58 -5.84 9.97
CA ALA A 55 -4.35 -5.04 9.94
C ALA A 55 -4.49 -3.55 9.57
N ASP A 56 -5.71 -3.09 9.24
CA ASP A 56 -5.94 -1.68 8.91
C ASP A 56 -5.59 -0.79 10.13
N PRO A 57 -4.78 0.27 9.96
CA PRO A 57 -4.59 1.28 10.99
C PRO A 57 -5.93 1.96 11.36
N PRO A 58 -6.02 2.61 12.53
CA PRO A 58 -7.12 3.55 12.75
C PRO A 58 -7.09 4.66 11.69
N GLU A 59 -8.26 5.16 11.30
CA GLU A 59 -8.34 6.34 10.44
C GLU A 59 -7.59 7.52 11.08
N GLY A 60 -6.83 8.24 10.26
CA GLY A 60 -6.07 9.40 10.72
C GLY A 60 -4.63 9.41 10.25
N GLN A 61 -3.84 10.29 10.88
CA GLN A 61 -2.42 10.42 10.59
C GLN A 61 -1.63 9.28 11.22
N PHE A 62 -0.61 8.82 10.49
CA PHE A 62 0.43 7.96 11.05
C PHE A 62 1.81 8.53 10.71
N THR A 63 2.74 8.37 11.65
CA THR A 63 4.08 8.94 11.55
C THR A 63 4.91 8.22 10.49
N ARG A 64 5.95 8.91 10.02
CA ARG A 64 7.08 8.28 9.34
C ARG A 64 7.52 7.02 10.08
N THR A 65 8.01 6.04 9.31
CA THR A 65 8.47 4.70 9.74
C THR A 65 7.39 3.75 10.26
N HIS A 66 6.15 4.20 10.53
CA HIS A 66 5.09 3.31 11.05
C HIS A 66 4.87 2.08 10.18
N ILE A 67 4.80 2.27 8.85
CA ILE A 67 4.58 1.19 7.88
C ILE A 67 5.80 0.26 7.81
N LEU A 68 7.03 0.81 7.85
CA LEU A 68 8.26 0.01 7.85
C LEU A 68 8.38 -0.83 9.12
N ASN A 69 8.12 -0.25 10.29
CA ASN A 69 8.15 -0.97 11.56
C ASN A 69 7.12 -2.11 11.56
N TYR A 70 5.89 -1.86 11.08
CA TYR A 70 4.89 -2.91 10.93
C TYR A 70 5.38 -4.02 9.98
N PHE A 71 5.94 -3.64 8.83
CA PHE A 71 6.47 -4.58 7.84
C PHE A 71 7.54 -5.51 8.42
N GLN A 72 8.49 -4.96 9.20
CA GLN A 72 9.54 -5.74 9.86
C GLN A 72 8.99 -6.66 10.95
N GLN A 73 8.04 -6.19 11.74
CA GLN A 73 7.49 -6.93 12.88
C GLN A 73 6.48 -8.01 12.47
N ASN A 74 5.91 -7.92 11.27
CA ASN A 74 4.80 -8.77 10.83
C ASN A 74 5.17 -9.68 9.65
N ASN A 75 6.41 -10.16 9.60
CA ASN A 75 6.89 -11.07 8.56
C ASN A 75 6.62 -10.51 7.14
N TYR A 76 7.00 -9.25 6.94
CA TYR A 76 6.84 -8.53 5.68
C TYR A 76 5.39 -8.33 5.21
N ARG A 77 4.42 -8.36 6.14
CA ARG A 77 3.03 -7.96 5.88
C ARG A 77 2.89 -6.45 5.96
N LEU A 78 2.04 -5.90 5.09
CA LEU A 78 1.68 -4.49 5.14
C LEU A 78 0.40 -4.28 5.94
N PRO A 79 0.30 -3.18 6.71
CA PRO A 79 -0.95 -2.80 7.36
C PRO A 79 -1.93 -2.13 6.37
N VAL A 80 -1.44 -1.74 5.19
CA VAL A 80 -2.23 -1.09 4.13
C VAL A 80 -1.86 -1.67 2.78
N HIS A 81 -2.83 -1.80 1.88
CA HIS A 81 -2.58 -2.37 0.56
C HIS A 81 -2.05 -1.29 -0.40
N PRO A 82 -0.88 -1.47 -1.05
CA PRO A 82 -0.24 -0.42 -1.86
C PRO A 82 -1.09 0.12 -3.02
N ALA A 83 -1.92 -0.71 -3.65
CA ALA A 83 -2.81 -0.27 -4.73
C ALA A 83 -3.89 0.77 -4.35
N THR A 84 -4.02 1.17 -3.09
CA THR A 84 -4.84 2.34 -2.70
C THR A 84 -4.03 3.58 -2.31
N LEU A 85 -2.72 3.55 -2.54
CA LEU A 85 -1.85 4.70 -2.31
C LEU A 85 -2.20 5.84 -3.28
N CYS A 86 -2.55 6.99 -2.71
CA CYS A 86 -2.53 8.29 -3.36
C CYS A 86 -1.38 9.10 -2.78
N ILE A 87 -0.46 9.53 -3.64
CA ILE A 87 0.82 10.11 -3.23
C ILE A 87 1.10 11.36 -4.07
N ARG A 88 1.76 12.35 -3.45
CA ARG A 88 2.14 13.59 -4.15
C ARG A 88 3.06 13.27 -5.32
N ARG A 89 2.76 13.83 -6.49
CA ARG A 89 3.55 13.64 -7.72
C ARG A 89 5.05 13.90 -7.51
N GLN A 90 5.40 14.98 -6.82
CA GLN A 90 6.80 15.31 -6.54
C GLN A 90 7.53 14.23 -5.74
N LEU A 91 6.84 13.59 -4.79
CA LEU A 91 7.40 12.53 -3.98
C LEU A 91 7.66 11.27 -4.83
N VAL A 92 6.72 10.91 -5.70
CA VAL A 92 6.90 9.79 -6.64
C VAL A 92 8.09 10.02 -7.57
N LEU A 93 8.21 11.24 -8.12
CA LEU A 93 9.32 11.61 -9.00
C LEU A 93 10.65 11.55 -8.26
N ALA A 94 10.73 12.07 -7.03
CA ALA A 94 11.94 12.03 -6.21
C ALA A 94 12.36 10.61 -5.83
N LEU A 95 11.38 9.72 -5.58
CA LEU A 95 11.62 8.32 -5.24
C LEU A 95 11.94 7.43 -6.46
N GLY A 96 11.77 7.93 -7.67
CA GLY A 96 12.00 7.18 -8.91
C GLY A 96 10.86 6.24 -9.30
N GLY A 97 9.65 6.43 -8.75
CA GLY A 97 8.49 5.60 -9.08
C GLY A 97 8.50 4.20 -8.46
N TRP A 98 7.87 3.25 -9.15
CA TRP A 98 7.83 1.84 -8.74
C TRP A 98 9.21 1.20 -8.83
N THR A 99 9.52 0.31 -7.87
CA THR A 99 10.81 -0.38 -7.85
C THR A 99 10.78 -1.49 -8.90
N ALA A 100 11.74 -1.54 -9.83
CA ALA A 100 11.80 -2.54 -10.89
C ALA A 100 12.03 -3.97 -10.33
N LEU A 101 10.96 -4.62 -9.89
CA LEU A 101 10.96 -5.95 -9.29
C LEU A 101 9.99 -6.86 -10.02
N PRO A 102 10.24 -8.18 -10.08
CA PRO A 102 9.25 -9.11 -10.63
C PRO A 102 7.96 -9.19 -9.81
N GLY A 103 7.93 -8.59 -8.61
CA GLY A 103 6.75 -8.45 -7.77
C GLY A 103 6.98 -7.55 -6.56
N GLY A 104 5.93 -6.88 -6.09
CA GLY A 104 5.99 -5.98 -4.93
C GLY A 104 6.61 -4.61 -5.24
N GLU A 105 6.56 -4.18 -6.51
CA GLU A 105 7.12 -2.91 -6.97
C GLU A 105 6.46 -1.68 -6.29
N ASP A 106 5.14 -1.79 -6.08
CA ASP A 106 4.29 -0.82 -5.38
C ASP A 106 4.56 -0.81 -3.87
N THR A 107 4.83 -1.97 -3.26
CA THR A 107 5.32 -2.07 -1.88
C THR A 107 6.64 -1.32 -1.70
N GLY A 108 7.57 -1.45 -2.65
CA GLY A 108 8.85 -0.72 -2.62
C GLY A 108 8.67 0.79 -2.63
N LEU A 109 7.74 1.31 -3.45
CA LEU A 109 7.39 2.73 -3.47
C LEU A 109 6.72 3.15 -2.14
N LEU A 110 5.75 2.39 -1.64
CA LEU A 110 5.05 2.67 -0.39
C LEU A 110 6.02 2.77 0.79
N LEU A 111 6.91 1.79 0.96
CA LEU A 111 7.88 1.79 2.07
C LEU A 111 8.88 2.93 1.96
N GLY A 112 9.39 3.20 0.75
CA GLY A 112 10.28 4.34 0.50
C GLY A 112 9.62 5.68 0.82
N ALA A 113 8.32 5.84 0.52
CA ALA A 113 7.58 7.04 0.90
C ALA A 113 7.35 7.12 2.43
N SER A 114 7.08 5.97 3.06
CA SER A 114 6.73 5.91 4.49
C SER A 114 7.86 6.31 5.44
N VAL A 115 9.12 6.26 4.99
CA VAL A 115 10.27 6.67 5.82
C VAL A 115 10.60 8.16 5.70
N ILE A 116 10.12 8.83 4.65
CA ILE A 116 10.43 10.25 4.39
C ILE A 116 9.23 11.19 4.57
N ALA A 117 8.00 10.68 4.56
CA ALA A 117 6.80 11.48 4.72
C ALA A 117 5.78 10.82 5.67
N ASP A 118 5.10 11.63 6.49
CA ASP A 118 3.95 11.18 7.26
C ASP A 118 2.78 10.84 6.32
N GLY A 119 1.94 9.89 6.74
CA GLY A 119 0.80 9.43 5.97
C GLY A 119 -0.53 9.73 6.64
N TYR A 120 -1.60 9.57 5.87
CA TYR A 120 -2.98 9.58 6.36
C TYR A 120 -3.71 8.34 5.84
N PHE A 121 -4.26 7.54 6.75
CA PHE A 121 -5.09 6.39 6.43
C PHE A 121 -6.56 6.79 6.40
N ILE A 122 -7.27 6.45 5.32
CA ILE A 122 -8.71 6.64 5.17
C ILE A 122 -9.39 5.30 5.46
N GLY A 123 -10.22 5.25 6.50
CA GLY A 123 -10.89 4.02 6.95
C GLY A 123 -12.05 3.59 6.04
N GLU A 124 -12.48 4.44 5.11
CA GLU A 124 -13.50 4.12 4.11
C GLU A 124 -12.94 3.25 2.97
N PRO A 125 -13.56 2.07 2.68
CA PRO A 125 -13.20 1.24 1.53
C PRO A 125 -13.23 1.98 0.20
N GLY A 126 -12.27 1.67 -0.66
CA GLY A 126 -11.92 2.44 -1.85
C GLY A 126 -11.41 1.65 -3.05
N LEU A 127 -10.94 0.42 -2.85
CA LEU A 127 -10.71 -0.53 -3.95
C LEU A 127 -11.74 -1.65 -3.89
N LEU A 128 -12.19 -2.13 -5.06
CA LEU A 128 -12.81 -3.43 -5.21
C LEU A 128 -11.82 -4.34 -5.95
N TYR A 129 -11.27 -5.33 -5.27
CA TYR A 129 -10.30 -6.25 -5.85
C TYR A 129 -10.98 -7.57 -6.22
N ARG A 130 -10.83 -7.97 -7.48
CA ARG A 130 -11.37 -9.23 -7.99
C ARG A 130 -10.23 -10.21 -8.22
N ARG A 131 -10.30 -11.39 -7.61
CA ARG A 131 -9.35 -12.48 -7.87
C ARG A 131 -9.80 -13.31 -9.08
N HIS A 132 -8.85 -13.81 -9.86
CA HIS A 132 -9.11 -14.71 -10.99
C HIS A 132 -8.09 -15.86 -11.06
N PRO A 133 -8.40 -16.98 -11.75
CA PRO A 133 -7.55 -18.18 -11.74
C PRO A 133 -6.12 -17.94 -12.25
N ASP A 134 -5.96 -17.11 -13.29
CA ASP A 134 -4.67 -16.85 -13.93
C ASP A 134 -3.86 -15.73 -13.26
N GLN A 135 -4.30 -15.27 -12.09
CA GLN A 135 -3.64 -14.16 -11.40
C GLN A 135 -2.24 -14.59 -10.94
N ILE A 136 -1.22 -13.81 -11.30
CA ILE A 136 0.18 -14.14 -10.98
C ILE A 136 0.41 -14.29 -9.47
N THR A 137 -0.23 -13.45 -8.66
CA THR A 137 -0.08 -13.50 -7.19
C THR A 137 -0.78 -14.70 -6.54
N GLY A 138 -1.60 -15.43 -7.31
CA GLY A 138 -2.23 -16.69 -6.88
C GLY A 138 -1.44 -17.95 -7.29
N GLN A 139 -0.34 -17.79 -8.04
CA GLN A 139 0.50 -18.92 -8.48
C GLN A 139 1.46 -19.35 -7.37
N ALA A 140 1.76 -20.65 -7.29
CA ALA A 140 2.63 -21.20 -6.23
C ALA A 140 4.04 -20.59 -6.24
N ASP A 141 4.57 -20.29 -7.43
CA ASP A 141 5.90 -19.67 -7.57
C ASP A 141 5.96 -18.24 -7.00
N TRP A 142 4.82 -17.56 -6.89
CA TRP A 142 4.76 -16.20 -6.33
C TRP A 142 5.26 -16.14 -4.89
N THR A 143 4.92 -17.13 -4.07
CA THR A 143 5.30 -17.17 -2.64
C THR A 143 6.50 -18.07 -2.36
N LYS A 144 7.14 -18.61 -3.40
CA LYS A 144 8.32 -19.47 -3.26
C LYS A 144 9.41 -18.73 -2.46
N PRO A 145 9.93 -19.30 -1.35
CA PRO A 145 10.86 -18.58 -0.48
C PRO A 145 12.12 -18.06 -1.17
N SER A 146 12.62 -18.80 -2.18
CA SER A 146 13.78 -18.40 -2.97
C SER A 146 13.56 -17.12 -3.78
N GLU A 147 12.30 -16.82 -4.12
CA GLU A 147 11.91 -15.62 -4.88
C GLU A 147 11.38 -14.52 -3.96
N TRP A 148 10.56 -14.90 -2.98
CA TRP A 148 9.89 -13.95 -2.10
C TRP A 148 10.87 -13.27 -1.12
N MET A 149 11.77 -14.04 -0.50
CA MET A 149 12.67 -13.49 0.51
C MET A 149 13.65 -12.44 -0.05
N PRO A 150 14.31 -12.66 -1.21
CA PRO A 150 15.17 -11.62 -1.80
C PRO A 150 14.41 -10.34 -2.14
N ARG A 151 13.17 -10.44 -2.63
CA ARG A 151 12.33 -9.26 -2.92
C ARG A 151 12.04 -8.46 -1.66
N MET A 152 11.61 -9.12 -0.58
CA MET A 152 11.29 -8.44 0.68
C MET A 152 12.53 -7.76 1.27
N ARG A 153 13.68 -8.44 1.27
CA ARG A 153 14.95 -7.87 1.74
C ARG A 153 15.42 -6.68 0.91
N LEU A 154 15.27 -6.74 -0.41
CA LEU A 154 15.65 -5.63 -1.30
C LEU A 154 14.75 -4.41 -1.07
N ILE A 155 13.45 -4.63 -0.92
CA ILE A 155 12.47 -3.59 -0.57
C ILE A 155 12.83 -2.96 0.78
N GLU A 156 13.11 -3.78 1.79
CA GLU A 156 13.51 -3.33 3.13
C GLU A 156 14.81 -2.53 3.10
N ALA A 157 15.85 -3.06 2.46
CA ALA A 157 17.15 -2.41 2.34
C ALA A 157 17.04 -1.03 1.67
N ARG A 158 16.21 -0.90 0.63
CA ARG A 158 15.93 0.39 -0.01
C ARG A 158 15.27 1.38 0.94
N ALA A 159 14.29 0.93 1.74
CA ALA A 159 13.61 1.80 2.72
C ALA A 159 14.58 2.28 3.81
N LEU A 160 15.42 1.39 4.34
CA LEU A 160 16.44 1.76 5.33
C LEU A 160 17.47 2.75 4.77
N ALA A 161 17.98 2.52 3.56
CA ALA A 161 18.91 3.46 2.93
C ALA A 161 18.30 4.86 2.72
N LEU A 162 17.01 4.93 2.34
CA LEU A 162 16.30 6.20 2.22
C LEU A 162 16.09 6.89 3.58
N GLN A 163 15.81 6.11 4.63
CA GLN A 163 15.67 6.62 5.99
C GLN A 163 16.98 7.25 6.48
N ASP A 164 18.09 6.52 6.37
CA ASP A 164 19.42 6.99 6.82
C ASP A 164 19.81 8.30 6.13
N LEU A 165 19.60 8.39 4.81
CA LEU A 165 19.88 9.61 4.03
C LEU A 165 18.99 10.78 4.42
N TRP A 166 17.74 10.51 4.80
CA TRP A 166 16.78 11.54 5.19
C TRP A 166 17.01 12.08 6.60
N GLU A 167 17.48 11.23 7.52
CA GLU A 167 17.82 11.61 8.90
C GLU A 167 19.11 12.45 8.98
N GLN A 168 20.00 12.36 7.97
CA GLN A 168 21.21 13.17 7.88
C GLN A 168 20.98 14.63 7.45
N ARG A 169 19.73 15.05 7.23
CA ARG A 169 19.36 16.35 6.67
C ARG A 169 18.74 17.28 7.71
#